data_AF-A0A1N6N1X2-F1
#
_entry.id   AF-A0A1N6N1X2-F1
#
_cell.length_a   1.000
_cell.length_b   1.000
_cell.length_c   1.000
_cell.angle_alpha   90.00
_cell.angle_beta   90.00
_cell.angle_gamma   90.00
#
_symmetry.space_group_name_H-M   'P 1'
#
loop_
_entity.id
_entity.type
_entity.pdbx_description
1 polymer ?
#
loop_
_entity_poly.entity_id
_entity_poly.type
_entity_poly.pdbx_seq_one_letter_code
_entity_poly.pdbx_strand_id
1 'polypeptide(L)' 'MSTPKIALEITRTTAEELTSPSRTVSDEILADFVTDLVVEGLLSVGFPESEVNITIADD' A
#
# COMPACT_ATOMS: atom_id res chain seq x y z
N MET A 1 21.47 2.98 -4.61
CA MET A 1 20.04 2.61 -4.75
C MET A 1 19.31 3.85 -5.25
N SER A 2 18.49 3.73 -6.28
CA SER A 2 17.68 4.85 -6.79
C SER A 2 16.59 5.17 -5.78
N THR A 3 16.37 6.44 -5.48
CA THR A 3 15.27 6.90 -4.63
C THR A 3 13.95 6.49 -5.30
N PRO A 4 12.98 5.93 -4.55
CA PRO A 4 11.65 5.63 -5.10
C PRO A 4 11.04 6.93 -5.65
N LYS A 5 10.45 6.88 -6.85
CA LYS A 5 9.81 8.05 -7.47
C LYS A 5 8.46 8.35 -6.86
N ILE A 6 7.81 7.33 -6.28
CA ILE A 6 6.50 7.44 -5.65
C ILE A 6 6.62 6.94 -4.22
N ALA A 7 6.31 7.81 -3.26
CA ALA A 7 6.11 7.47 -1.87
C ALA A 7 4.63 7.62 -1.55
N LEU A 8 4.00 6.52 -1.13
CA LEU A 8 2.60 6.49 -0.70
C LEU A 8 2.58 6.21 0.81
N GLU A 9 1.93 7.09 1.54
CA GLU A 9 1.65 6.91 2.96
C GLU A 9 0.14 6.77 3.13
N ILE A 10 -0.28 5.72 3.82
CA ILE A 10 -1.68 5.44 4.12
C ILE A 10 -1.81 5.11 5.59
N THR A 11 -2.84 5.65 6.25
CA THR A 11 -3.10 5.31 7.66
C THR A 11 -3.67 3.91 7.77
N ARG A 12 -3.39 3.24 8.89
CA ARG A 12 -3.96 1.92 9.20
C ARG A 12 -5.49 1.92 9.06
N THR A 13 -6.16 2.94 9.59
CA THR A 13 -7.63 3.08 9.51
C THR A 13 -8.12 3.05 8.05
N THR A 14 -7.47 3.80 7.18
CA THR A 14 -7.83 3.87 5.75
C THR A 14 -7.54 2.54 5.05
N ALA A 15 -6.40 1.92 5.36
CA ALA A 15 -6.05 0.61 4.82
C ALA A 15 -7.04 -0.49 5.24
N GLU A 16 -7.52 -0.46 6.50
CA GLU A 16 -8.52 -1.40 7.02
C GLU A 16 -9.89 -1.19 6.35
N GLU A 17 -10.29 0.05 6.08
CA GLU A 17 -11.52 0.36 5.33
C GLU A 17 -11.47 -0.19 3.89
N LEU A 18 -10.32 -0.15 3.23
CA LEU A 18 -10.12 -0.65 1.87
C LEU A 18 -10.07 -2.19 1.79
N THR A 19 -9.49 -2.83 2.81
CA THR A 19 -9.28 -4.29 2.85
C THR A 19 -10.48 -5.06 3.38
N SER A 20 -11.06 -4.59 4.47
CA SER A 20 -12.15 -5.28 5.18
C SER A 20 -12.90 -4.31 6.06
N PRO A 21 -13.91 -3.62 5.51
CA PRO A 21 -14.76 -2.77 6.33
C PRO A 21 -15.38 -3.66 7.42
N SER A 22 -15.04 -3.41 8.69
CA SER A 22 -15.52 -4.09 9.91
C SER A 22 -14.67 -5.23 10.50
N ARG A 23 -13.43 -5.49 10.04
CA ARG A 23 -12.53 -6.44 10.73
C ARG A 23 -11.10 -5.94 10.81
N THR A 24 -10.55 -5.98 12.02
CA THR A 24 -9.11 -5.81 12.25
C THR A 24 -8.38 -7.00 11.63
N VAL A 25 -7.53 -6.72 10.66
CA VAL A 25 -6.62 -7.68 10.04
C VAL A 25 -5.22 -7.50 10.63
N SER A 26 -4.38 -8.53 10.55
CA SER A 26 -2.98 -8.40 10.96
C SER A 26 -2.25 -7.43 10.04
N ASP A 27 -1.22 -6.78 10.58
CA ASP A 27 -0.40 -5.79 9.87
C ASP A 27 0.21 -6.38 8.60
N GLU A 28 0.61 -7.65 8.64
CA GLU A 28 1.13 -8.39 7.49
C GLU A 28 0.09 -8.51 6.35
N ILE A 29 -1.15 -8.90 6.67
CA ILE A 29 -2.23 -9.02 5.69
C ILE A 29 -2.61 -7.64 5.12
N LEU A 30 -2.64 -6.63 5.99
CA LEU A 30 -2.94 -5.26 5.62
C LEU A 30 -1.87 -4.69 4.67
N ALA A 31 -0.60 -4.91 5.00
CA ALA A 31 0.55 -4.49 4.20
C ALA A 31 0.58 -5.17 2.84
N ASP A 32 0.40 -6.50 2.79
CA ASP A 32 0.38 -7.25 1.53
C ASP A 32 -0.76 -6.77 0.63
N PHE A 33 -1.99 -6.66 1.14
CA PHE A 33 -3.12 -6.25 0.31
C PHE A 33 -2.99 -4.82 -0.21
N VAL A 34 -2.60 -3.87 0.65
CA VAL A 34 -2.38 -2.48 0.23
C VAL A 34 -1.25 -2.41 -0.81
N THR A 35 -0.19 -3.19 -0.60
CA THR A 35 0.94 -3.26 -1.53
C THR A 35 0.48 -3.79 -2.88
N ASP A 36 -0.23 -4.92 -2.91
CA ASP A 36 -0.76 -5.51 -4.13
C ASP A 36 -1.67 -4.53 -4.88
N LEU A 37 -2.60 -3.87 -4.19
CA LEU A 37 -3.55 -2.94 -4.79
C LEU A 37 -2.85 -1.71 -5.40
N VAL A 38 -1.85 -1.17 -4.71
CA VAL A 38 -1.05 -0.04 -5.20
C VAL A 38 -0.16 -0.47 -6.36
N VAL A 39 0.50 -1.62 -6.26
CA VAL A 39 1.38 -2.15 -7.32
C VAL A 39 0.58 -2.46 -8.58
N GLU A 40 -0.57 -3.14 -8.48
CA GLU A 40 -1.45 -3.37 -9.62
C GLU A 40 -1.92 -2.05 -10.26
N GLY A 41 -2.33 -1.08 -9.43
CA GLY A 41 -2.72 0.25 -9.90
C GLY A 41 -1.59 0.96 -10.65
N LEU A 42 -0.38 0.94 -10.12
CA LEU A 42 0.78 1.59 -10.71
C LEU A 42 1.31 0.88 -11.95
N LEU A 43 1.27 -0.45 -11.99
CA LEU A 43 1.56 -1.24 -13.19
C LEU A 43 0.59 -0.88 -14.32
N SER A 44 -0.69 -0.65 -14.01
CA SER A 44 -1.70 -0.27 -15.01
C SER A 44 -1.41 1.07 -15.71
N VAL A 45 -0.69 1.98 -15.04
CA VAL A 45 -0.27 3.28 -15.58
C VAL A 45 1.20 3.28 -16.04
N GLY A 46 1.86 2.11 -16.09
CA GLY A 46 3.20 1.93 -16.61
C GLY A 46 4.33 2.24 -15.63
N PHE A 47 4.05 2.33 -14.33
CA PHE A 47 5.07 2.50 -13.30
C PHE A 47 5.62 1.14 -12.82
N PRO A 48 6.95 0.96 -12.78
CA PRO A 48 7.55 -0.26 -12.26
C PRO A 48 7.49 -0.28 -10.72
N GLU A 49 7.16 -1.44 -10.15
CA GLU A 49 7.08 -1.69 -8.71
C GLU A 49 8.34 -1.23 -7.95
N SER A 50 9.53 -1.40 -8.55
CA SER A 50 10.81 -0.99 -7.96
C SER A 50 10.97 0.51 -7.70
N GLU A 51 10.08 1.34 -8.23
CA GLU A 51 10.08 2.79 -8.03
C GLU A 51 9.04 3.26 -6.99
N VAL A 52 8.36 2.32 -6.34
CA VAL A 52 7.28 2.57 -5.38
C VAL A 52 7.73 2.20 -3.98
N ASN A 53 7.51 3.09 -3.02
CA ASN A 53 7.65 2.79 -1.61
C ASN A 53 6.33 3.07 -0.90
N ILE A 54 5.82 2.06 -0.18
CA ILE A 54 4.54 2.13 0.51
C ILE A 54 4.81 2.03 2.00
N THR A 55 4.34 3.03 2.74
CA THR A 55 4.43 3.06 4.20
C THR A 55 3.02 3.06 4.75
N ILE A 56 2.72 2.08 5.59
CA ILE A 56 1.51 2.13 6.42
C ILE A 56 1.89 2.83 7.72
N ALA A 57 1.28 3.98 7.96
CA ALA A 57 1.45 4.74 9.18
C ALA A 57 0.44 4.26 10.25
N ASP A 58 0.90 4.19 11.49
CA ASP A 58 0.02 4.12 12.66
C ASP A 58 -0.69 5.48 12.81
N ASP A 59 -1.94 5.46 13.26
CA ASP A 59 -2.79 6.66 13.40
C ASP A 59 -2.34 7.55 14.58
#